data_AF-A0A7C5LXQ5-F1
#
_entry.id   AF-A0A7C5LXQ5-F1
#
_cell.length_a   1.000
_cell.length_b   1.000
_cell.length_c   1.000
_cell.angle_alpha   90.00
_cell.angle_beta   90.00
_cell.angle_gamma   90.00
#
_symmetry.space_group_name_H-M   'P 1'
#
loop_
_entity.id
_entity.type
_entity.pdbx_description
1 polymer ?
#
loop_
_entity_poly.entity_id
_entity_poly.type
_entity_poly.pdbx_seq_one_letter_code
_entity_poly.pdbx_strand_id
1 'polypeptide(L)' 'MKKFEKLTGVAAPMPLINIDTDMIIPKQFLKTIKRTGLGVHLFDEMRYLDDG' A
#
# COMPACT_ATOMS: atom_id res chain seq x y z
N MET A 1 -20.30 3.44 7.25
CA MET A 1 -19.67 2.97 5.99
C MET A 1 -20.50 3.46 4.81
N LYS A 2 -19.86 3.82 3.69
CA LYS A 2 -20.59 4.12 2.44
C LYS A 2 -20.91 2.81 1.73
N LYS A 3 -22.11 2.69 1.17
CA LYS A 3 -22.49 1.55 0.33
C LYS A 3 -21.60 1.52 -0.91
N PHE A 4 -21.04 0.37 -1.22
CA PHE A 4 -20.27 0.15 -2.45
C PHE A 4 -21.22 -0.41 -3.51
N GLU A 5 -21.43 0.32 -4.62
CA GLU A 5 -22.33 -0.11 -5.69
C GLU A 5 -21.56 -0.43 -6.97
N LYS A 6 -20.88 0.56 -7.54
CA LYS A 6 -20.04 0.42 -8.73
C LYS A 6 -18.85 1.36 -8.63
N LEU A 7 -17.69 0.91 -9.10
CA LEU A 7 -16.47 1.70 -9.24
C LEU A 7 -15.93 1.49 -10.66
N THR A 8 -15.61 2.56 -11.36
CA THR A 8 -14.88 2.53 -12.64
C THR A 8 -13.56 3.26 -12.42
N GLY A 9 -12.45 2.66 -12.84
CA GLY A 9 -11.11 3.20 -12.63
C GLY A 9 -10.05 2.42 -13.39
N VAL A 10 -8.83 2.94 -13.40
CA VAL A 10 -7.68 2.28 -14.00
C VAL A 10 -7.24 1.11 -13.10
N ALA A 11 -7.14 -0.08 -13.67
CA ALA A 11 -6.59 -1.24 -12.97
C ALA A 11 -5.04 -1.18 -12.96
N ALA A 12 -4.43 -1.60 -11.86
CA ALA A 12 -2.98 -1.74 -11.71
C ALA A 12 -2.63 -3.24 -11.55
N PRO A 13 -2.19 -3.94 -12.62
CA PRO A 13 -1.87 -5.36 -12.52
C PRO A 13 -0.60 -5.59 -11.69
N MET A 14 -0.64 -6.58 -10.79
CA MET A 14 0.50 -7.00 -9.98
C MET A 14 0.63 -8.53 -10.02
N PRO A 15 1.41 -9.09 -10.96
CA PRO A 15 1.50 -10.54 -11.17
C PRO A 15 2.47 -11.21 -10.17
N LEU A 16 2.25 -10.99 -8.88
CA LEU A 16 3.02 -11.59 -7.80
C LEU A 16 2.14 -12.55 -7.00
N ILE A 17 2.70 -13.68 -6.60
CA ILE A 17 2.07 -14.60 -5.65
C ILE A 17 2.63 -14.33 -4.25
N ASN A 18 1.86 -14.69 -3.22
CA ASN A 18 2.28 -14.61 -1.81
C ASN A 18 2.65 -13.18 -1.34
N ILE A 19 1.90 -12.16 -1.76
CA ILE A 19 2.03 -10.80 -1.21
C ILE A 19 1.63 -10.84 0.26
N ASP A 20 2.58 -10.54 1.16
CA ASP A 20 2.37 -10.53 2.61
C ASP A 20 2.14 -9.11 3.18
N THR A 21 1.99 -9.02 4.51
CA THR A 21 1.70 -7.74 5.19
C THR A 21 2.86 -6.75 5.17
N ASP A 22 4.10 -7.23 5.26
CA ASP A 22 5.27 -6.35 5.21
C ASP A 22 5.53 -5.85 3.78
N MET A 23 5.23 -6.67 2.76
CA MET A 23 5.24 -6.24 1.35
C MET A 23 4.21 -5.13 1.07
N ILE A 24 3.01 -5.22 1.65
CA ILE A 24 1.99 -4.17 1.49
C ILE A 24 2.43 -2.88 2.18
N ILE A 25 2.88 -2.98 3.43
CA ILE A 25 3.37 -1.85 4.21
C ILE A 25 4.38 -2.32 5.27
N PRO A 26 5.65 -1.91 5.17
CA PRO A 26 6.64 -2.32 6.15
C PRO A 26 6.34 -1.86 7.58
N LYS A 27 6.60 -2.72 8.57
CA LYS A 27 6.31 -2.45 10.00
C LYS A 27 6.91 -1.15 10.57
N GLN A 28 8.00 -0.62 10.00
CA GLN A 28 8.60 0.64 10.49
C GLN A 28 7.64 1.81 10.41
N PHE A 29 6.72 1.81 9.43
CA PHE A 29 5.74 2.88 9.23
C PHE A 29 4.52 2.75 10.16
N LEU A 30 4.36 1.60 10.83
CA LEU A 30 3.23 1.32 11.73
C LEU A 30 3.47 1.80 13.17
N LYS A 31 4.63 2.42 13.45
CA LYS A 31 4.94 3.01 14.76
C LYS A 31 4.19 4.33 15.01
N THR A 32 3.54 4.89 13.99
CA THR A 32 2.81 6.16 14.09
C THR A 32 1.48 6.00 14.82
N ILE A 33 1.10 7.00 15.61
CA ILE A 33 -0.26 7.12 16.18
C ILE A 33 -1.24 7.82 15.23
N LYS A 34 -0.73 8.40 14.13
CA LYS A 34 -1.55 9.09 13.13
C LYS A 34 -2.26 8.04 12.28
N ARG A 35 -3.55 8.27 12.02
CA ARG A 35 -4.40 7.38 11.19
C ARG A 35 -4.40 7.75 9.70
N THR A 36 -3.59 8.74 9.31
CA THR A 36 -3.53 9.28 7.94
C THR A 36 -2.09 9.23 7.41
N GLY A 37 -1.93 9.34 6.10
CA GLY A 37 -0.61 9.46 5.46
C GLY A 37 0.12 8.15 5.18
N LEU A 38 -0.41 6.99 5.59
CA LEU A 38 0.25 5.69 5.37
C LEU A 38 0.31 5.26 3.89
N GLY A 39 -0.55 5.82 3.03
CA GLY A 39 -0.59 5.46 1.61
C GLY A 39 0.67 5.81 0.81
N VAL A 40 1.52 6.72 1.31
CA VAL A 40 2.81 7.00 0.66
C VAL A 40 3.77 5.81 0.78
N HIS A 41 3.65 5.01 1.83
CA HIS A 41 4.48 3.84 2.12
C HIS A 41 3.90 2.52 1.58
N LEU A 42 2.86 2.60 0.74
CA LEU A 42 2.26 1.43 0.10
C LEU A 42 3.29 0.82 -0.87
N PHE A 43 3.61 -0.46 -0.67
CA PHE A 43 4.62 -1.21 -1.43
C PHE A 43 6.01 -0.55 -1.43
N ASP A 44 6.42 0.05 -0.30
CA ASP A 44 7.64 0.87 -0.18
C ASP A 44 8.88 0.21 -0.79
N GLU A 45 9.19 -1.04 -0.42
CA GLU A 45 10.36 -1.81 -0.88
C GLU A 45 10.36 -2.07 -2.41
N MET A 46 9.19 -2.09 -3.04
CA MET A 46 9.06 -2.27 -4.49
C MET A 46 8.91 -0.94 -5.24
N ARG A 47 8.44 0.09 -4.55
CA ARG A 47 8.01 1.37 -5.13
C ARG A 47 9.14 2.38 -5.16
N TYR A 48 10.05 2.33 -4.19
CA TYR A 48 11.16 3.25 -4.03
C TYR A 48 12.50 2.53 -4.11
N LEU A 49 13.53 3.23 -4.58
CA LEU A 49 14.92 2.78 -4.50
C LEU A 49 15.55 3.38 -3.23
N ASP A 50 16.49 2.66 -2.61
CA ASP A 50 17.16 3.08 -1.36
C ASP A 50 17.97 4.38 -1.52
N ASP A 51 18.25 4.82 -2.75
CA ASP A 51 19.14 5.92 -3.12
C ASP A 51 18.45 7.19 -3.64
N GLY A 52 17.19 7.40 -3.28
CA GLY A 52 16.40 8.57 -3.72
C GLY A 52 17.13 9.90 -3.80
#